data_AF-A0A1T2X607-F1
#
_entry.id   AF-A0A1T2X607-F1
#
_cell.length_a   1.000
_cell.length_b   1.000
_cell.length_c   1.000
_cell.angle_alpha   90.00
_cell.angle_beta   90.00
_cell.angle_gamma   90.00
#
_symmetry.space_group_name_H-M   'P 1'
#
loop_
_entity.id
_entity.type
_entity.pdbx_description
1 polymer ?
#
loop_
_entity_poly.entity_id
_entity_poly.type
_entity_poly.pdbx_seq_one_letter_code
_entity_poly.pdbx_strand_id
1 'polypeptide(L)'
;MVYSRRHLKKRIFFTTSLFLILITGFFMTYWIGLNSNYSQTPMEAIEKARGDNFLEHIVQQQPVSDGEVVFYLRPINNDQVVVSADYVRKTWRGWKWVTGGGHSGSGISLVKPDMSLGEPLSYQLIITRAEADFRVLFGVILDPDITRVVVKGDRSRIQTPVNMIELRDHLRFYDVVLPYNLEESIELEAFDSQGRSRFTTMIDNQSSGLKNATVLR
;
A
#
# COMPACT_ATOMS: atom_id res chain seq x y z
N MET A 1 -0.40 31.83 69.56
CA MET A 1 -0.30 30.62 68.73
C MET A 1 -0.06 31.05 67.27
N VAL A 2 1.18 31.39 66.92
CA VAL A 2 1.52 31.91 65.58
C VAL A 2 1.79 30.70 64.68
N TYR A 3 0.71 30.15 64.11
CA TYR A 3 0.83 29.10 63.10
C TYR A 3 1.58 29.70 61.92
N SER A 4 2.81 29.25 61.76
CA SER A 4 3.85 29.87 60.95
C SER A 4 3.43 29.98 59.47
N ARG A 5 3.17 31.21 59.02
CA ARG A 5 2.89 31.59 57.62
C ARG A 5 3.89 31.00 56.61
N ARG A 6 5.10 30.62 57.05
CA ARG A 6 6.11 29.98 56.21
C ARG A 6 5.74 28.55 55.80
N HIS A 7 5.07 27.78 56.65
CA HIS A 7 4.65 26.42 56.29
C HIS A 7 3.46 26.40 55.33
N LEU A 8 2.53 27.36 55.46
CA LEU A 8 1.41 27.50 54.54
C LEU A 8 1.87 27.89 53.13
N LYS A 9 2.81 28.84 53.01
CA LYS A 9 3.40 29.22 51.71
C LYS A 9 4.14 28.06 51.03
N LYS A 10 4.88 27.24 51.79
CA LYS A 10 5.55 26.04 51.24
C LYS A 10 4.56 24.98 50.74
N ARG A 11 3.45 24.76 51.46
CA ARG A 11 2.39 23.83 51.03
C ARG A 11 1.69 24.31 49.77
N ILE A 12 1.29 25.58 49.72
CA ILE A 12 0.66 26.17 48.53
C ILE A 12 1.61 26.08 47.33
N PHE A 13 2.87 26.46 47.51
CA PHE A 13 3.89 26.37 46.45
C PHE A 13 4.05 24.94 45.93
N PHE A 14 4.14 23.95 46.82
CA PHE A 14 4.28 22.55 46.43
C PHE A 14 3.04 22.04 45.66
N THR A 15 1.83 22.37 46.13
CA THR A 15 0.59 21.99 45.45
C THR A 15 0.45 22.65 44.08
N THR A 16 0.82 23.94 43.96
CA THR A 16 0.78 24.65 42.67
C THR A 16 1.82 24.12 41.70
N SER A 17 3.03 23.78 42.17
CA SER A 17 4.07 23.17 41.32
C SER A 17 3.68 21.78 40.84
N LEU A 18 3.09 20.95 41.70
CA LEU A 18 2.61 19.62 41.31
C LEU A 18 1.49 19.72 40.26
N PHE A 19 0.55 20.64 40.45
CA PHE A 19 -0.53 20.87 39.49
C PHE A 19 -0.01 21.37 38.13
N LEU A 20 0.97 22.28 38.13
CA LEU A 20 1.64 22.74 36.91
C LEU A 20 2.35 21.61 36.17
N ILE A 21 3.04 20.71 36.86
CA ILE A 21 3.72 19.55 36.26
C ILE A 21 2.70 18.59 35.62
N LEU A 22 1.56 18.36 36.26
CA LEU A 22 0.51 17.52 35.70
C LEU A 22 -0.13 18.14 34.46
N ILE A 23 -0.38 19.45 34.47
CA ILE A 23 -0.88 20.18 33.31
C ILE A 23 0.13 20.14 32.17
N THR A 24 1.40 20.45 32.41
CA THR A 24 2.42 20.42 31.35
C THR A 24 2.64 19.02 30.82
N GLY A 25 2.62 17.99 31.68
CA GLY A 25 2.65 16.59 31.27
C GLY A 25 1.48 16.23 30.35
N PHE A 26 0.26 16.62 30.73
CA PHE A 26 -0.94 16.41 29.93
C PHE A 26 -0.86 17.12 28.56
N PHE A 27 -0.51 18.41 28.55
CA PHE A 27 -0.34 19.18 27.31
C PHE A 27 0.77 18.60 26.42
N MET A 28 1.88 18.14 27.00
CA MET A 28 2.97 17.52 26.24
C MET A 28 2.53 16.18 25.62
N THR A 29 1.83 15.33 26.38
CA THR A 29 1.28 14.09 25.84
C THR A 29 0.20 14.34 24.78
N TYR A 30 -0.64 15.35 24.96
CA TYR A 30 -1.65 15.76 24.00
C TYR A 30 -1.02 16.30 22.70
N TRP A 31 0.01 17.13 22.82
CA TRP A 31 0.74 17.69 21.67
C TRP A 31 1.50 16.61 20.90
N ILE A 32 2.12 15.65 21.59
CA ILE A 32 2.74 14.46 20.97
C ILE A 32 1.68 13.57 20.29
N GLY A 33 0.48 13.45 20.86
CA GLY A 33 -0.64 12.74 20.26
C GLY A 33 -1.15 13.38 18.97
N LEU A 34 -1.25 14.71 18.94
CA LEU A 34 -1.65 15.48 17.75
C LEU A 34 -0.62 15.39 16.62
N ASN A 35 0.68 15.39 16.95
CA ASN A 35 1.77 15.19 15.99
C ASN A 35 2.13 13.72 15.76
N SER A 36 1.27 12.78 16.18
CA SER A 36 1.57 11.37 16.03
C SER A 36 1.35 10.93 14.58
N ASN A 37 2.22 10.06 14.04
CA ASN A 37 2.12 9.52 12.67
C ASN A 37 1.00 8.47 12.51
N TYR A 38 -0.04 8.54 13.34
CA TYR A 38 -1.18 7.60 13.33
C TYR A 38 -2.45 8.31 12.87
N SER A 39 -3.37 7.52 12.31
CA SER A 39 -4.68 7.94 11.82
C SER A 39 -5.79 6.96 12.26
N GLN A 40 -7.06 7.35 12.15
CA GLN A 40 -8.18 6.52 12.59
C GLN A 40 -8.55 5.45 11.56
N THR A 41 -8.28 5.72 10.28
CA THR A 41 -8.51 4.80 9.17
C THR A 41 -7.23 4.51 8.36
N PRO A 42 -7.20 3.39 7.61
CA PRO A 42 -6.15 3.09 6.63
C PRO A 42 -5.91 4.24 5.65
N MET A 43 -6.99 4.76 5.06
CA MET A 43 -6.96 5.81 4.04
C MET A 43 -6.40 7.12 4.61
N GLU A 44 -6.84 7.54 5.80
CA GLU A 44 -6.29 8.71 6.47
C GLU A 44 -4.80 8.54 6.78
N ALA A 45 -4.31 7.32 7.02
CA ALA A 45 -2.88 7.10 7.25
C ALA A 45 -2.08 7.32 5.97
N ILE A 46 -2.64 6.90 4.82
CA ILE A 46 -2.04 7.11 3.50
C ILE A 46 -2.04 8.58 3.13
N GLU A 47 -3.18 9.28 3.22
CA GLU A 47 -3.27 10.70 2.92
C GLU A 47 -2.38 11.54 3.83
N LYS A 48 -2.31 11.21 5.13
CA LYS A 48 -1.39 11.88 6.04
C LYS A 48 0.09 11.71 5.66
N ALA A 49 0.46 10.59 5.03
CA ALA A 49 1.83 10.33 4.59
C ALA A 49 2.15 10.88 3.19
N ARG A 50 1.17 10.89 2.28
CA ARG A 50 1.34 11.22 0.86
C ARG A 50 0.85 12.64 0.49
N GLY A 51 0.00 13.24 1.32
CA GLY A 51 -0.68 14.51 1.08
C GLY A 51 -2.21 14.35 1.00
N ASP A 52 -2.91 15.44 1.28
CA ASP A 52 -4.37 15.49 1.21
C ASP A 52 -4.88 15.23 -0.22
N ASN A 53 -6.00 14.51 -0.35
CA ASN A 53 -6.61 14.11 -1.62
C ASN A 53 -5.67 13.31 -2.54
N PHE A 54 -4.70 12.60 -1.97
CA PHE A 54 -3.82 11.72 -2.75
C PHE A 54 -4.57 10.49 -3.31
N LEU A 55 -5.64 10.08 -2.63
CA LEU A 55 -6.50 8.97 -3.01
C LEU A 55 -7.68 9.49 -3.84
N GLU A 56 -7.78 9.10 -5.10
CA GLU A 56 -8.96 9.44 -5.93
C GLU A 56 -10.03 8.35 -5.86
N HIS A 57 -9.63 7.08 -5.96
CA HIS A 57 -10.56 5.97 -5.91
C HIS A 57 -9.93 4.74 -5.26
N ILE A 58 -10.60 4.16 -4.27
CA ILE A 58 -10.18 2.90 -3.68
C ILE A 58 -10.65 1.76 -4.57
N VAL A 59 -9.69 0.97 -5.08
CA VAL A 59 -9.96 -0.22 -5.88
C VAL A 59 -10.30 -1.39 -4.99
N GLN A 60 -9.46 -1.63 -3.98
CA GLN A 60 -9.60 -2.76 -3.07
C GLN A 60 -8.81 -2.54 -1.78
N GLN A 61 -9.27 -3.14 -0.70
CA GLN A 61 -8.53 -3.30 0.54
C GLN A 61 -8.30 -4.79 0.78
N GLN A 62 -7.05 -5.19 0.95
CA GLN A 62 -6.66 -6.57 1.18
C GLN A 62 -6.10 -6.71 2.60
N PRO A 63 -6.82 -7.38 3.51
CA PRO A 63 -6.32 -7.67 4.84
C PRO A 63 -5.04 -8.51 4.80
N VAL A 64 -4.06 -8.12 5.62
CA VAL A 64 -2.82 -8.84 5.87
C VAL A 64 -2.63 -9.00 7.40
N SER A 65 -1.59 -9.71 7.81
CA SER A 65 -1.41 -10.17 9.20
C SER A 65 -1.57 -9.09 10.29
N ASP A 66 -0.96 -7.92 10.09
CA ASP A 66 -0.96 -6.81 11.07
C ASP A 66 -1.50 -5.50 10.49
N GLY A 67 -2.24 -5.57 9.39
CA GLY A 67 -2.69 -4.38 8.69
C GLY A 67 -3.42 -4.67 7.39
N GLU A 68 -3.33 -3.73 6.46
CA GLU A 68 -4.04 -3.80 5.18
C GLU A 68 -3.16 -3.25 4.06
N VAL A 69 -3.30 -3.86 2.89
CA VAL A 69 -2.80 -3.29 1.64
C VAL A 69 -3.98 -2.62 0.96
N VAL A 70 -3.87 -1.31 0.74
CA VAL A 70 -4.89 -0.51 0.07
C VAL A 70 -4.45 -0.27 -1.35
N PHE A 71 -5.24 -0.76 -2.30
CA PHE A 71 -5.09 -0.52 -3.72
C PHE A 71 -5.99 0.63 -4.14
N TYR A 72 -5.44 1.58 -4.87
CA TYR A 72 -6.17 2.78 -5.27
C TYR A 72 -5.66 3.36 -6.58
N LEU A 73 -6.53 4.15 -7.21
CA LEU A 73 -6.19 5.02 -8.32
C LEU A 73 -5.79 6.38 -7.75
N ARG A 74 -4.68 6.92 -8.26
CA ARG A 74 -4.28 8.31 -8.01
C ARG A 74 -4.15 9.07 -9.33
N PRO A 75 -4.53 10.35 -9.37
CA PRO A 75 -4.40 11.16 -10.56
C PRO A 75 -2.91 11.50 -10.76
N ILE A 76 -2.49 11.55 -12.02
CA ILE A 76 -1.20 12.14 -12.39
C ILE A 76 -1.45 13.42 -13.19
N ASN A 77 -2.31 13.37 -14.20
CA ASN A 77 -2.65 14.48 -15.10
C ASN A 77 -4.14 14.38 -15.51
N ASN A 78 -4.69 15.38 -16.22
CA ASN A 78 -6.06 15.32 -16.78
C ASN A 78 -6.28 13.99 -17.55
N ASP A 79 -7.18 13.15 -17.04
CA ASP A 79 -7.61 11.84 -17.54
C ASP A 79 -6.62 10.68 -17.44
N GLN A 80 -5.50 10.85 -16.72
CA GLN A 80 -4.54 9.79 -16.44
C GLN A 80 -4.48 9.48 -14.95
N VAL A 81 -4.73 8.21 -14.63
CA VAL A 81 -4.54 7.69 -13.28
C VAL A 81 -3.45 6.63 -13.28
N VAL A 82 -2.93 6.36 -12.10
CA VAL A 82 -2.07 5.21 -11.88
C VAL A 82 -2.59 4.38 -10.73
N VAL A 83 -2.59 3.07 -10.94
CA VAL A 83 -2.80 2.10 -9.88
C VAL A 83 -1.60 2.13 -8.95
N SER A 84 -1.89 2.31 -7.67
CA SER A 84 -0.91 2.30 -6.59
C SER A 84 -1.39 1.40 -5.47
N ALA A 85 -0.47 0.94 -4.65
CA ALA A 85 -0.74 0.15 -3.47
C ALA A 85 0.12 0.64 -2.31
N ASP A 86 -0.52 0.87 -1.15
CA ASP A 86 0.17 1.21 0.08
C ASP A 86 -0.21 0.22 1.18
N TYR A 87 0.80 -0.29 1.90
CA TYR A 87 0.64 -1.08 3.10
C TYR A 87 0.58 -0.15 4.32
N VAL A 88 -0.49 -0.32 5.09
CA VAL A 88 -0.69 0.35 6.37
C VAL A 88 -0.75 -0.69 7.49
N ARG A 89 -0.09 -0.38 8.61
CA ARG A 89 -0.10 -1.24 9.80
C ARG A 89 -1.16 -0.76 10.79
N LYS A 90 -1.94 -1.70 11.32
CA LYS A 90 -2.80 -1.44 12.48
C LYS A 90 -1.97 -1.54 13.75
N THR A 91 -2.02 -0.50 14.58
CA THR A 91 -1.42 -0.49 15.92
C THR A 91 -2.47 -0.16 16.97
N TRP A 92 -2.11 -0.30 18.24
CA TRP A 92 -2.99 0.11 19.35
C TRP A 92 -3.30 1.62 19.37
N ARG A 93 -2.47 2.45 18.72
CA ARG A 93 -2.66 3.91 18.60
C ARG A 93 -3.47 4.33 17.37
N GLY A 94 -3.75 3.41 16.45
CA GLY A 94 -4.35 3.71 15.15
C GLY A 94 -3.57 3.09 14.00
N TRP A 95 -3.85 3.57 12.79
CA TRP A 95 -3.21 3.12 11.55
C TRP A 95 -2.00 3.97 11.22
N LYS A 96 -0.94 3.34 10.71
CA LYS A 96 0.28 4.04 10.27
C LYS A 96 0.65 3.57 8.87
N TRP A 97 0.96 4.53 7.99
CA TRP A 97 1.57 4.23 6.70
C TRP A 97 2.98 3.67 6.87
N VAL A 98 3.30 2.62 6.13
CA VAL A 98 4.57 1.90 6.26
C VAL A 98 5.37 1.97 4.98
N THR A 99 4.81 1.46 3.88
CA THR A 99 5.47 1.45 2.58
C THR A 99 4.43 1.40 1.47
N GLY A 100 4.83 1.73 0.26
CA GLY A 100 4.01 1.50 -0.91
C GLY A 100 4.59 2.10 -2.17
N GLY A 101 3.89 1.89 -3.29
CA GLY A 101 4.35 2.27 -4.60
C GLY A 101 3.24 2.26 -5.63
N GLY A 102 3.51 2.89 -6.77
CA GLY A 102 2.63 2.86 -7.94
C GLY A 102 3.44 2.85 -9.22
N HIS A 103 2.78 2.56 -10.33
CA HIS A 103 3.45 2.50 -11.62
C HIS A 103 4.12 3.86 -11.94
N SER A 104 5.43 3.83 -12.15
CA SER A 104 6.24 5.01 -12.47
C SER A 104 6.54 4.98 -13.96
N GLY A 105 5.64 5.49 -14.81
CA GLY A 105 5.94 5.67 -16.23
C GLY A 105 4.80 5.47 -17.22
N SER A 106 3.69 4.87 -16.83
CA SER A 106 2.56 4.61 -17.72
C SER A 106 1.27 5.06 -17.04
N GLY A 107 0.91 6.33 -17.22
CA GLY A 107 -0.45 6.76 -16.90
C GLY A 107 -1.43 5.86 -17.63
N ILE A 108 -2.25 5.12 -16.90
CA ILE A 108 -3.33 4.34 -17.50
C ILE A 108 -4.46 5.34 -17.72
N SER A 109 -4.81 5.60 -18.97
CA SER A 109 -6.06 6.29 -19.22
C SER A 109 -7.19 5.32 -18.97
N LEU A 110 -8.05 5.66 -18.01
CA LEU A 110 -9.29 4.91 -17.75
C LEU A 110 -10.25 4.97 -18.94
N VAL A 111 -10.08 5.96 -19.83
CA VAL A 111 -10.94 6.19 -20.99
C VAL A 111 -10.50 5.36 -22.20
N LYS A 112 -9.19 5.20 -22.39
CA LYS A 112 -8.60 4.36 -23.43
C LYS A 112 -7.28 3.76 -22.93
N PRO A 113 -7.28 2.50 -22.48
CA PRO A 113 -6.03 1.84 -22.14
C PRO A 113 -5.10 1.91 -23.35
N ASP A 114 -3.95 2.55 -23.18
CA ASP A 114 -3.03 2.78 -24.28
C ASP A 114 -2.28 1.49 -24.61
N MET A 115 -2.88 0.68 -25.49
CA MET A 115 -2.27 -0.54 -26.03
C MET A 115 -1.05 -0.24 -26.92
N SER A 116 -0.70 1.03 -27.18
CA SER A 116 0.49 1.38 -27.96
C SER A 116 1.81 0.95 -27.32
N LEU A 117 1.79 0.63 -26.02
CA LEU A 117 2.93 0.05 -25.30
C LEU A 117 3.19 -1.42 -25.66
N GLY A 118 2.26 -2.10 -26.33
CA GLY A 118 2.45 -3.47 -26.83
C GLY A 118 2.44 -4.59 -25.78
N GLU A 119 2.27 -4.26 -24.49
CA GLU A 119 2.18 -5.25 -23.41
C GLU A 119 0.71 -5.56 -23.05
N PRO A 120 0.34 -6.85 -22.87
CA PRO A 120 -1.05 -7.24 -22.61
C PRO A 120 -1.48 -7.01 -21.16
N LEU A 121 -0.54 -6.74 -20.24
CA LEU A 121 -0.79 -6.37 -18.85
C LEU A 121 0.40 -5.58 -18.29
N SER A 122 0.18 -4.84 -17.19
CA SER A 122 1.23 -4.22 -16.37
C SER A 122 1.41 -4.97 -15.05
N TYR A 123 2.57 -4.83 -14.40
CA TYR A 123 2.81 -5.39 -13.07
C TYR A 123 3.71 -4.50 -12.20
N GLN A 124 3.53 -4.60 -10.88
CA GLN A 124 4.39 -3.99 -9.87
C GLN A 124 4.47 -4.89 -8.63
N LEU A 125 5.68 -5.03 -8.10
CA LEU A 125 5.97 -5.80 -6.90
C LEU A 125 6.36 -4.85 -5.76
N ILE A 126 5.68 -4.96 -4.61
CA ILE A 126 6.06 -4.32 -3.35
C ILE A 126 6.56 -5.40 -2.40
N ILE A 127 7.69 -5.15 -1.76
CA ILE A 127 8.31 -6.06 -0.79
C ILE A 127 8.23 -5.41 0.59
N THR A 128 7.64 -6.10 1.57
CA THR A 128 7.43 -5.58 2.93
C THR A 128 8.36 -6.23 3.97
N ARG A 129 9.50 -6.82 3.55
CA ARG A 129 10.43 -7.59 4.41
C ARG A 129 10.74 -6.96 5.77
N ALA A 130 11.08 -5.67 5.81
CA ALA A 130 11.49 -5.03 7.07
C ALA A 130 10.31 -4.84 8.05
N GLU A 131 9.09 -5.08 7.59
CA GLU A 131 7.89 -4.52 8.19
C GLU A 131 6.80 -5.57 8.44
N ALA A 132 6.56 -6.52 7.52
CA ALA A 132 5.45 -7.46 7.63
C ALA A 132 5.64 -8.81 6.91
N ASP A 133 6.85 -9.10 6.40
CA ASP A 133 7.21 -10.40 5.79
C ASP A 133 6.25 -10.93 4.71
N PHE A 134 5.75 -10.04 3.85
CA PHE A 134 5.04 -10.43 2.64
C PHE A 134 5.50 -9.65 1.40
N ARG A 135 4.98 -10.06 0.24
CA ARG A 135 5.12 -9.39 -1.04
C ARG A 135 3.74 -9.16 -1.61
N VAL A 136 3.56 -8.07 -2.34
CA VAL A 136 2.32 -7.77 -3.06
C VAL A 136 2.67 -7.60 -4.52
N LEU A 137 2.11 -8.45 -5.38
CA LEU A 137 2.13 -8.25 -6.81
C LEU A 137 0.76 -7.73 -7.24
N PHE A 138 0.73 -6.65 -8.01
CA PHE A 138 -0.50 -6.10 -8.56
C PHE A 138 -0.26 -5.48 -9.92
N GLY A 139 -1.34 -5.21 -10.65
CA GLY A 139 -1.25 -4.63 -11.97
C GLY A 139 -2.60 -4.50 -12.65
N VAL A 140 -2.55 -4.24 -13.95
CA VAL A 140 -3.74 -4.03 -14.78
C VAL A 140 -3.63 -4.86 -16.05
N ILE A 141 -4.72 -5.52 -16.42
CA ILE A 141 -4.86 -6.29 -17.65
C ILE A 141 -5.40 -5.35 -18.74
N LEU A 142 -4.67 -5.26 -19.85
CA LEU A 142 -4.99 -4.43 -21.00
C LEU A 142 -5.56 -5.26 -22.16
N ASP A 143 -5.11 -6.50 -22.32
CA ASP A 143 -5.64 -7.45 -23.31
C ASP A 143 -6.96 -8.05 -22.82
N PRO A 144 -8.10 -7.80 -23.50
CA PRO A 144 -9.39 -8.36 -23.10
C PRO A 144 -9.44 -9.90 -23.20
N ASP A 145 -8.59 -10.51 -24.03
CA ASP A 145 -8.58 -11.97 -24.23
C ASP A 145 -7.94 -12.72 -23.04
N ILE A 146 -7.16 -12.03 -22.20
CA ILE A 146 -6.64 -12.63 -20.96
C ILE A 146 -7.82 -12.94 -20.05
N THR A 147 -7.95 -14.17 -19.56
CA THR A 147 -9.03 -14.56 -18.64
C THR A 147 -8.52 -15.17 -17.34
N ARG A 148 -7.22 -15.42 -17.25
CA ARG A 148 -6.58 -16.00 -16.07
C ARG A 148 -5.16 -15.49 -15.95
N VAL A 149 -4.77 -15.07 -14.74
CA VAL A 149 -3.41 -14.70 -14.40
C VAL A 149 -2.99 -15.51 -13.17
N VAL A 150 -1.77 -16.03 -13.18
CA VAL A 150 -1.21 -16.82 -12.07
C VAL A 150 0.21 -16.38 -11.79
N VAL A 151 0.62 -16.62 -10.55
CA VAL A 151 2.00 -16.45 -10.11
C VAL A 151 2.56 -17.80 -9.68
N LYS A 152 3.82 -18.08 -10.04
CA LYS A 152 4.57 -19.25 -9.60
C LYS A 152 5.89 -18.82 -8.97
N GLY A 153 6.40 -19.58 -8.02
CA GLY A 153 7.83 -19.50 -7.68
C GLY A 153 8.64 -20.19 -8.78
N ASP A 154 9.85 -19.71 -9.06
CA ASP A 154 10.76 -20.22 -10.13
C ASP A 154 10.91 -21.75 -10.16
N ARG A 155 10.92 -22.40 -9.00
CA ARG A 155 11.08 -23.85 -8.79
C ARG A 155 9.80 -24.52 -8.31
N SER A 156 8.75 -23.75 -8.10
CA SER A 156 7.47 -24.23 -7.60
C SER A 156 6.56 -24.64 -8.75
N ARG A 157 5.97 -25.84 -8.63
CA ARG A 157 4.89 -26.27 -9.53
C ARG A 157 3.53 -25.71 -9.11
N ILE A 158 3.45 -25.05 -7.96
CA ILE A 158 2.22 -24.49 -7.43
C ILE A 158 1.96 -23.15 -8.09
N GLN A 159 0.79 -23.05 -8.74
CA GLN A 159 0.29 -21.80 -9.29
C GLN A 159 -0.64 -21.15 -8.28
N THR A 160 -0.36 -19.90 -7.94
CA THR A 160 -1.27 -19.07 -7.15
C THR A 160 -2.08 -18.21 -8.11
N PRO A 161 -3.41 -18.41 -8.23
CA PRO A 161 -4.24 -17.53 -9.01
C PRO A 161 -4.26 -16.13 -8.37
N VAL A 162 -4.24 -15.09 -9.19
CA VAL A 162 -4.43 -13.73 -8.70
C VAL A 162 -5.91 -13.45 -8.48
N ASN A 163 -6.21 -12.51 -7.59
CA ASN A 163 -7.52 -11.90 -7.52
C ASN A 163 -7.66 -10.92 -8.69
N MET A 164 -8.79 -10.94 -9.39
CA MET A 164 -9.07 -10.04 -10.52
C MET A 164 -10.38 -9.32 -10.29
N ILE A 165 -10.38 -8.01 -10.53
CA ILE A 165 -11.55 -7.14 -10.39
C ILE A 165 -11.73 -6.37 -11.69
N GLU A 166 -12.95 -6.38 -12.21
CA GLU A 166 -13.33 -5.51 -13.31
C GLU A 166 -13.51 -4.08 -12.81
N LEU A 167 -12.74 -3.16 -13.39
CA LEU A 167 -12.88 -1.72 -13.24
C LEU A 167 -13.78 -1.19 -14.37
N ARG A 168 -13.74 0.12 -14.61
CA ARG A 168 -14.50 0.73 -15.71
C ARG A 168 -13.92 0.35 -17.07
N ASP A 169 -14.79 0.35 -18.08
CA ASP A 169 -14.42 0.23 -19.50
C ASP A 169 -13.57 -1.02 -19.83
N HIS A 170 -13.92 -2.17 -19.23
CA HIS A 170 -13.26 -3.48 -19.38
C HIS A 170 -11.80 -3.54 -18.91
N LEU A 171 -11.31 -2.47 -18.27
CA LEU A 171 -10.04 -2.50 -17.57
C LEU A 171 -10.15 -3.46 -16.38
N ARG A 172 -9.20 -4.37 -16.22
CA ARG A 172 -9.23 -5.31 -15.08
C ARG A 172 -8.00 -5.12 -14.22
N PHE A 173 -8.22 -4.85 -12.95
CA PHE A 173 -7.18 -4.84 -11.94
C PHE A 173 -6.92 -6.26 -11.46
N TYR A 174 -5.68 -6.56 -11.07
CA TYR A 174 -5.38 -7.79 -10.38
C TYR A 174 -4.37 -7.60 -9.25
N ASP A 175 -4.45 -8.46 -8.24
CA ASP A 175 -3.52 -8.49 -7.12
C ASP A 175 -3.32 -9.90 -6.56
N VAL A 176 -2.18 -10.08 -5.88
CA VAL A 176 -1.93 -11.26 -5.04
C VAL A 176 -0.94 -10.90 -3.93
N VAL A 177 -1.27 -11.34 -2.71
CA VAL A 177 -0.36 -11.31 -1.57
C VAL A 177 0.40 -12.63 -1.51
N LEU A 178 1.72 -12.55 -1.53
CA LEU A 178 2.62 -13.69 -1.54
C LEU A 178 3.45 -13.69 -0.24
N PRO A 179 3.78 -14.86 0.31
CA PRO A 179 4.64 -14.91 1.49
C PRO A 179 6.06 -14.45 1.11
N TYR A 180 6.76 -13.77 2.03
CA TYR A 180 8.11 -13.27 1.73
C TYR A 180 9.14 -14.37 1.45
N ASN A 181 8.97 -15.54 2.07
CA ASN A 181 9.82 -16.71 1.86
C ASN A 181 9.55 -17.44 0.53
N LEU A 182 8.64 -16.93 -0.31
CA LEU A 182 8.56 -17.35 -1.68
C LEU A 182 9.90 -17.05 -2.37
N GLU A 183 10.24 -17.88 -3.34
CA GLU A 183 11.52 -17.90 -4.03
C GLU A 183 12.00 -16.52 -4.51
N GLU A 184 13.31 -16.39 -4.75
CA GLU A 184 13.97 -15.10 -5.06
C GLU A 184 13.37 -14.39 -6.28
N SER A 185 12.85 -15.17 -7.22
CA SER A 185 12.10 -14.71 -8.38
C SER A 185 10.74 -15.42 -8.45
N ILE A 186 9.78 -14.73 -9.06
CA ILE A 186 8.45 -15.26 -9.34
C ILE A 186 8.16 -15.15 -10.83
N GLU A 187 7.49 -16.16 -11.37
CA GLU A 187 6.98 -16.17 -12.74
C GLU A 187 5.54 -15.66 -12.73
N LEU A 188 5.25 -14.66 -13.56
CA LEU A 188 3.90 -14.16 -13.81
C LEU A 188 3.45 -14.63 -15.19
N GLU A 189 2.35 -15.37 -15.24
CA GLU A 189 1.77 -15.90 -16.47
C GLU A 189 0.32 -15.49 -16.63
N ALA A 190 -0.04 -15.07 -17.85
CA ALA A 190 -1.40 -14.78 -18.24
C ALA A 190 -1.86 -15.67 -19.39
N PHE A 191 -3.12 -16.09 -19.34
CA PHE A 191 -3.70 -17.03 -20.27
C PHE A 191 -5.01 -16.54 -20.84
N ASP A 192 -5.30 -16.94 -22.08
CA ASP A 192 -6.62 -16.77 -22.67
C ASP A 192 -7.62 -17.85 -22.19
N SER A 193 -8.87 -17.75 -22.67
CA SER A 193 -9.95 -18.68 -22.35
C SER A 193 -9.70 -20.13 -22.82
N GLN A 194 -8.77 -20.33 -23.76
CA GLN A 194 -8.35 -21.63 -24.25
C GLN A 194 -7.16 -22.20 -23.46
N GLY A 195 -6.65 -21.45 -22.48
CA GLY A 195 -5.49 -21.84 -21.68
C GLY A 195 -4.15 -21.62 -22.39
N ARG A 196 -4.11 -20.87 -23.49
CA ARG A 196 -2.86 -20.52 -24.17
C ARG A 196 -2.20 -19.34 -23.47
N SER A 197 -0.88 -19.40 -23.29
CA SER A 197 -0.13 -18.28 -22.70
C SER A 197 -0.19 -17.06 -23.63
N ARG A 198 -0.54 -15.92 -23.06
CA ARG A 198 -0.56 -14.59 -23.70
C ARG A 198 0.59 -13.71 -23.21
N PHE A 199 1.13 -14.04 -22.03
CA PHE A 199 2.18 -13.28 -21.39
C PHE A 199 2.90 -14.17 -20.37
N THR A 200 4.21 -14.05 -20.33
CA THR A 200 5.05 -14.69 -19.32
C THR A 200 6.22 -13.76 -19.02
N THR A 201 6.51 -13.53 -17.74
CA THR A 201 7.70 -12.78 -17.33
C THR A 201 8.22 -13.25 -15.98
N MET A 202 9.54 -13.12 -15.78
CA MET A 202 10.21 -13.36 -14.51
C MET A 202 10.41 -12.04 -13.76
N ILE A 203 9.97 -12.02 -12.50
CA ILE A 203 10.03 -10.85 -11.62
C ILE A 203 10.95 -11.18 -10.45
N ASP A 204 12.09 -10.51 -10.40
CA ASP A 204 13.08 -10.65 -9.35
C ASP A 204 12.76 -9.71 -8.18
N ASN A 205 13.28 -10.02 -7.00
CA ASN A 205 13.16 -9.14 -5.83
C ASN A 205 13.75 -7.72 -6.01
N GLN A 206 14.52 -7.48 -7.07
CA GLN A 206 15.10 -6.16 -7.40
C GLN A 206 14.45 -5.50 -8.62
N SER A 207 13.51 -6.16 -9.31
CA SER A 207 12.84 -5.58 -10.47
C SER A 207 11.61 -4.78 -10.04
N SER A 208 11.79 -3.48 -9.87
CA SER A 208 10.70 -2.52 -10.09
C SER A 208 10.88 -1.95 -11.50
N GLY A 209 10.07 -2.37 -12.45
CA GLY A 209 10.09 -1.82 -13.81
C GLY A 209 9.28 -2.66 -14.78
N LEU A 210 8.64 -1.96 -15.72
CA LEU A 210 8.36 -2.49 -17.06
C LEU A 210 9.71 -2.92 -17.66
N LYS A 211 10.12 -4.17 -17.40
CA LYS A 211 11.20 -4.79 -18.18
C LYS A 211 10.55 -5.19 -19.49
N ASN A 212 10.96 -4.54 -20.59
CA ASN A 212 10.63 -4.92 -21.96
C ASN A 212 10.83 -6.43 -22.14
N ALA A 213 9.76 -7.22 -22.01
CA ALA A 213 9.83 -8.65 -22.18
C ALA A 213 9.82 -8.92 -23.69
N THR A 214 10.90 -9.54 -24.17
CA THR A 214 11.00 -9.92 -25.59
C THR A 214 9.94 -10.98 -25.88
N VAL A 215 8.98 -10.63 -26.73
CA VAL A 215 8.00 -11.58 -27.29
C VAL A 215 8.77 -12.66 -28.05
N LEU A 216 8.72 -13.90 -27.58
CA LEU A 216 9.04 -15.05 -28.41
C LEU A 216 7.90 -15.19 -29.43
N ARG A 217 8.23 -14.93 -30.70
CA ARG A 217 7.36 -15.12 -31.87
C ARG A 217 7.05 -16.59 -32.11
#